data_AF-A0A352Q7N1-F1
#
_entry.id   AF-A0A352Q7N1-F1
#
_cell.length_a   1.000
_cell.length_b   1.000
_cell.length_c   1.000
_cell.angle_alpha   90.00
_cell.angle_beta   90.00
_cell.angle_gamma   90.00
#
_symmetry.space_group_name_H-M   'P 1'
#
loop_
_entity.id
_entity.type
_entity.pdbx_description
1 polymer ?
#
loop_
_entity_poly.entity_id
_entity_poly.type
_entity_poly.pdbx_seq_one_letter_code
_entity_poly.pdbx_strand_id
1 'polypeptide(L)'
;LVQEVVPTGQALEKALELAAKVEGQSPTSVRICKALTMSSRERPLNSGMKFERDAFMDLWGSQDQKEGVAAFVEKRKPEWKNG
;
A
#
# COMPACT_ATOMS: atom_id res chain seq x y z
N LEU A 1 -0.07 -5.42 21.83
CA LEU A 1 -0.47 -4.09 21.34
C LEU A 1 -1.38 -4.27 20.13
N VAL A 2 -2.37 -3.40 19.97
CA VAL A 2 -3.30 -3.37 18.83
C VAL A 2 -3.25 -1.99 18.19
N GLN A 3 -3.59 -1.89 16.89
CA GLN A 3 -3.54 -0.62 16.15
C GLN A 3 -4.64 0.36 16.58
N GLU A 4 -5.84 -0.13 16.87
CA GLU A 4 -6.99 0.70 17.26
C GLU A 4 -7.89 -0.09 18.23
N VAL A 5 -8.47 0.60 19.22
CA VAL A 5 -9.41 0.04 20.20
C VAL A 5 -10.75 0.71 19.98
N VAL A 6 -11.81 -0.08 19.81
CA VAL A 6 -13.17 0.39 19.56
C VAL A 6 -14.17 -0.20 20.56
N PRO A 7 -15.37 0.39 20.71
CA PRO A 7 -16.42 -0.18 21.54
C PRO A 7 -16.77 -1.63 21.16
N THR A 8 -17.24 -2.40 22.14
CA THR A 8 -17.68 -3.79 21.94
C THR A 8 -18.70 -3.88 20.80
N GLY A 9 -18.47 -4.80 19.86
CA GLY A 9 -19.34 -5.03 18.71
C GLY A 9 -19.00 -4.21 17.46
N GLN A 10 -18.13 -3.19 17.54
CA GLN A 10 -17.81 -2.31 16.40
C GLN A 10 -16.52 -2.70 15.64
N ALA A 11 -15.83 -3.77 16.07
CA ALA A 11 -14.54 -4.16 15.49
C ALA A 11 -14.60 -4.46 13.99
N LEU A 12 -15.66 -5.14 13.53
CA LEU A 12 -15.83 -5.47 12.11
C LEU A 12 -16.08 -4.22 11.26
N GLU A 13 -16.97 -3.35 11.69
CA GLU A 13 -17.26 -2.08 11.01
C GLU A 13 -15.98 -1.25 10.87
N LYS A 14 -15.22 -1.13 11.97
CA LYS A 14 -13.96 -0.40 11.93
C LYS A 14 -12.92 -1.02 11.00
N ALA A 15 -12.82 -2.35 10.99
CA ALA A 15 -11.92 -3.05 10.08
C ALA A 15 -12.30 -2.82 8.60
N LEU A 16 -13.59 -2.80 8.28
CA LEU A 16 -14.09 -2.52 6.93
C LEU A 16 -13.87 -1.06 6.52
N GLU A 17 -14.04 -0.10 7.44
CA GLU A 17 -13.68 1.31 7.19
C GLU A 17 -12.20 1.46 6.82
N LEU A 18 -11.32 0.75 7.52
CA LEU A 18 -9.89 0.75 7.21
C LEU A 18 -9.60 0.08 5.87
N ALA A 19 -10.26 -1.05 5.57
CA ALA A 19 -10.13 -1.73 4.28
C ALA A 19 -10.56 -0.83 3.11
N ALA A 20 -11.69 -0.13 3.23
CA ALA A 20 -12.18 0.80 2.21
C ALA A 20 -11.19 1.94 1.90
N LYS A 21 -10.41 2.39 2.89
CA LYS A 21 -9.34 3.37 2.66
C LYS A 21 -8.20 2.79 1.82
N VAL A 22 -7.88 1.51 2.04
CA VAL A 22 -6.82 0.80 1.28
C VAL A 22 -7.30 0.48 -0.13
N GLU A 23 -8.58 0.16 -0.33
CA GLU A 23 -9.18 -0.08 -1.66
C GLU A 23 -9.06 1.13 -2.60
N GLY A 24 -8.98 2.35 -2.06
CA GLY A 24 -8.73 3.56 -2.85
C GLY A 24 -7.30 3.70 -3.38
N GLN A 25 -6.37 2.84 -2.96
CA GLN A 25 -4.94 2.90 -3.30
C GLN A 25 -4.58 1.91 -4.42
N SER A 26 -3.42 2.13 -5.05
CA SER A 26 -2.84 1.20 -6.04
C SER A 26 -2.70 -0.21 -5.44
N PRO A 27 -3.40 -1.23 -5.98
CA PRO A 27 -3.32 -2.60 -5.47
C PRO A 27 -1.89 -3.14 -5.52
N THR A 28 -1.16 -2.83 -6.60
CA THR A 28 0.23 -3.27 -6.78
C THR A 28 1.14 -2.66 -5.72
N SER A 29 1.02 -1.34 -5.47
CA SER A 29 1.81 -0.64 -4.46
C SER A 29 1.49 -1.15 -3.04
N VAL A 30 0.22 -1.36 -2.71
CA VAL A 30 -0.19 -1.87 -1.39
C VAL A 30 0.40 -3.26 -1.14
N ARG A 31 0.35 -4.18 -2.12
CA ARG A 31 0.94 -5.53 -1.99
C ARG A 31 2.44 -5.46 -1.72
N ILE A 32 3.17 -4.64 -2.46
CA ILE A 32 4.62 -4.50 -2.32
C ILE A 32 4.98 -3.85 -0.98
N CYS A 33 4.32 -2.75 -0.60
CA CYS A 33 4.53 -2.08 0.69
C CYS A 33 4.27 -3.03 1.87
N LYS A 34 3.22 -3.86 1.79
CA LYS A 34 2.94 -4.88 2.81
C LYS A 34 4.08 -5.91 2.91
N ALA A 35 4.56 -6.42 1.78
CA ALA A 35 5.66 -7.39 1.76
C ALA A 35 6.96 -6.78 2.33
N LEU A 36 7.31 -5.56 1.94
CA LEU A 36 8.47 -4.83 2.46
C LEU A 36 8.38 -4.63 3.97
N THR A 37 7.25 -4.11 4.46
CA THR A 37 6.99 -3.87 5.89
C THR A 37 7.12 -5.16 6.69
N MET A 38 6.53 -6.27 6.22
CA MET A 38 6.61 -7.55 6.92
C MET A 38 8.04 -8.12 6.91
N SER A 39 8.77 -7.99 5.80
CA SER A 39 10.15 -8.48 5.68
C SER A 39 11.14 -7.74 6.59
N SER A 40 10.84 -6.48 6.95
CA SER A 40 11.69 -5.66 7.81
C SER A 40 11.89 -6.26 9.21
N ARG A 41 10.98 -7.13 9.64
CA ARG A 41 11.02 -7.80 10.95
C ARG A 41 12.15 -8.84 11.04
N GLU A 42 12.59 -9.37 9.91
CA GLU A 42 13.56 -10.47 9.82
C GLU A 42 14.86 -10.04 9.14
N ARG A 43 14.88 -8.86 8.52
CA ARG A 43 15.96 -8.42 7.65
C ARG A 43 16.74 -7.25 8.25
N PRO A 44 18.10 -7.30 8.27
CA PRO A 44 18.92 -6.16 8.68
C PRO A 44 18.67 -4.92 7.81
N LEU A 45 18.69 -3.73 8.43
CA LEU A 45 18.36 -2.45 7.80
C LEU A 45 19.04 -2.23 6.44
N ASN A 46 20.36 -2.43 6.37
CA ASN A 46 21.13 -2.20 5.14
C ASN A 46 20.70 -3.11 3.98
N SER A 47 20.30 -4.36 4.27
CA SER A 47 19.76 -5.27 3.27
C SER A 47 18.29 -5.00 2.95
N GLY A 48 17.52 -4.49 3.92
CA GLY A 48 16.15 -4.01 3.72
C GLY A 48 16.10 -2.84 2.74
N MET A 49 16.96 -1.83 2.92
CA MET A 49 17.03 -0.66 2.04
C MET A 49 17.33 -1.02 0.58
N LYS A 50 18.25 -1.98 0.35
CA LYS A 50 18.55 -2.46 -1.02
C LYS A 50 17.31 -3.09 -1.66
N PHE A 51 16.63 -3.95 -0.90
CA PHE A 51 15.41 -4.61 -1.37
C PHE A 51 14.26 -3.64 -1.63
N GLU A 52 14.08 -2.63 -0.77
CA GLU A 52 13.08 -1.58 -0.96
C GLU A 52 13.35 -0.77 -2.23
N ARG A 53 14.61 -0.41 -2.48
CA ARG A 53 15.00 0.26 -3.73
C ARG A 53 14.68 -0.61 -4.95
N ASP A 54 15.04 -1.88 -4.92
CA ASP A 54 14.82 -2.78 -6.07
C ASP A 54 13.30 -2.95 -6.31
N ALA A 55 12.49 -3.14 -5.26
CA ALA A 55 11.03 -3.20 -5.37
C ALA A 55 10.39 -1.88 -5.86
N PHE A 56 10.97 -0.73 -5.50
CA PHE A 56 10.55 0.56 -6.04
C PHE A 56 10.86 0.69 -7.54
N MET A 57 12.03 0.20 -7.98
CA MET A 57 12.37 0.18 -9.41
C MET A 57 11.46 -0.76 -10.20
N ASP A 58 11.04 -1.89 -9.63
CA ASP A 58 10.07 -2.81 -10.26
C ASP A 58 8.69 -2.18 -10.44
N LEU A 59 8.29 -1.29 -9.52
CA LEU A 59 7.05 -0.51 -9.65
C LEU A 59 7.14 0.56 -10.74
N TRP A 60 8.36 1.03 -11.04
CA TRP A 60 8.59 2.10 -12.01
C TRP A 60 8.20 1.65 -13.42
N GLY A 61 7.29 2.39 -14.06
CA GLY A 61 6.79 2.04 -15.39
C GLY A 61 5.58 1.10 -15.40
N SER A 62 5.15 0.59 -14.23
CA SER A 62 3.86 -0.11 -14.09
C SER A 62 2.69 0.79 -14.48
N GLN A 63 1.57 0.17 -14.86
CA GLN A 63 0.36 0.92 -15.23
C GLN A 63 -0.21 1.71 -14.05
N ASP A 64 -0.20 1.14 -12.84
CA ASP A 64 -0.63 1.84 -11.64
C ASP A 64 0.31 3.03 -11.33
N GLN A 65 1.62 2.89 -11.54
CA GLN A 65 2.54 4.02 -11.34
C GLN A 65 2.24 5.18 -12.31
N LYS A 66 2.02 4.88 -13.59
CA LYS A 66 1.68 5.90 -14.60
C LYS A 66 0.35 6.58 -14.31
N GLU A 67 -0.67 5.79 -13.97
CA GLU A 67 -2.00 6.28 -13.64
C GLU A 67 -2.00 7.12 -12.36
N GLY A 68 -1.31 6.68 -11.31
CA GLY A 68 -1.20 7.44 -10.06
C GLY A 68 -0.55 8.80 -10.26
N VAL A 69 0.51 8.88 -11.07
CA VAL A 69 1.15 10.16 -11.43
C VAL A 69 0.21 11.02 -12.29
N ALA A 70 -0.42 10.45 -13.31
CA ALA A 70 -1.34 11.18 -14.19
C ALA A 70 -2.54 11.74 -13.40
N ALA A 71 -3.21 10.91 -12.61
CA ALA A 71 -4.35 11.32 -11.79
C ALA A 71 -3.99 12.41 -10.78
N PHE A 72 -2.79 12.34 -10.18
CA PHE A 72 -2.29 13.40 -9.30
C PHE A 72 -2.09 14.73 -10.03
N VAL A 73 -1.42 14.71 -11.19
CA VAL A 73 -1.18 15.92 -12.01
C VAL A 73 -2.51 16.52 -12.51
N GLU A 74 -3.43 15.66 -12.93
CA GLU A 74 -4.76 16.04 -13.44
C GLU A 74 -5.78 16.36 -12.33
N LYS A 75 -5.41 16.22 -11.05
CA LYS A 75 -6.26 16.44 -9.87
C LYS A 75 -7.57 15.65 -9.90
N ARG A 76 -7.53 14.42 -10.42
CA ARG A 76 -8.66 13.48 -10.44
C ARG A 76 -8.37 12.27 -9.58
N LYS A 77 -9.40 11.46 -9.34
CA LYS A 77 -9.21 10.16 -8.70
C LYS A 77 -8.53 9.19 -9.68
N PRO A 78 -7.59 8.35 -9.22
CA PRO A 78 -6.97 7.34 -10.05
C PRO A 78 -7.92 6.19 -10.36
N GLU A 79 -7.82 5.64 -11.56
CA GLU A 79 -8.52 4.44 -12.01
C GLU A 79 -7.55 3.26 -12.11
N TRP A 80 -7.46 2.48 -11.03
CA TRP A 80 -6.58 1.32 -10.97
C TRP A 80 -7.07 0.19 -11.88
N LYS A 81 -6.21 -0.31 -12.77
CA LYS A 81 -6.59 -1.35 -13.76
C LYS A 81 -6.13 -2.77 -13.39
N ASN A 82 -5.37 -2.92 -12.30
CA ASN A 82 -4.68 -4.17 -11.93
C ASN A 82 -5.23 -4.84 -10.64
N GLY A 83 -6.56 -4.83 -10.49
CA GLY A 83 -7.26 -5.52 -9.41
C GLY A 83 -7.03 -7.02 -9.43
#